data_AF-A0A1X7HFX1-F1
#
_entry.id   AF-A0A1X7HFX1-F1
#
_cell.length_a   1.000
_cell.length_b   1.000
_cell.length_c   1.000
_cell.angle_alpha   90.00
_cell.angle_beta   90.00
_cell.angle_gamma   90.00
#
_symmetry.space_group_name_H-M   'P 1'
#
loop_
_entity.id
_entity.type
_entity.pdbx_description
1 polymer ?
#
loop_
_entity_poly.entity_id
_entity_poly.type
_entity_poly.pdbx_seq_one_letter_code
_entity_poly.pdbx_strand_id
1 'polypeptide(L)'
;MILGNRDQTFSGVLGRGRIRTTKLDEAIGSHLSNSNVLYTDSWRAFSSYANQKGSAHYRFKSDGNQHVKGVYHIQKVNSYHSRLKRWMDRFNGVATKYLEHYLAWFRYLDSKEYENTTSNKKNMLVTSCLFSVKETNARLRRMAYF
;
A
#
# COMPACT_ATOMS: atom_id res chain seq x y z
N MET A 1 -2.29 1.99 -3.91
CA MET A 1 -0.87 1.59 -3.95
C MET A 1 -0.17 2.49 -4.95
N ILE A 2 0.96 3.08 -4.60
CA ILE A 2 1.71 4.00 -5.48
C ILE A 2 3.08 3.38 -5.74
N LEU A 3 3.47 3.36 -7.01
CA LEU A 3 4.80 2.98 -7.46
C LEU A 3 5.58 4.29 -7.63
N GLY A 4 6.48 4.59 -6.69
CA GLY A 4 7.47 5.63 -6.87
C GLY A 4 8.53 5.20 -7.89
N ASN A 5 9.37 6.15 -8.32
CA ASN A 5 10.40 6.01 -9.36
C ASN A 5 11.53 4.97 -9.09
N ARG A 6 11.36 4.12 -8.07
CA ARG A 6 12.23 2.99 -7.71
C ARG A 6 11.30 1.81 -7.42
N ASP A 7 11.73 0.58 -7.67
CA ASP A 7 10.96 -0.67 -7.47
C ASP A 7 10.44 -0.96 -6.05
N GLN A 8 10.33 0.05 -5.20
CA GLN A 8 9.79 -0.01 -3.86
C GLN A 8 8.27 0.05 -3.88
N THR A 9 7.66 -1.04 -3.41
CA THR A 9 6.22 -1.12 -3.15
C THR A 9 5.90 -0.65 -1.73
N PHE A 10 5.03 0.35 -1.63
CA PHE A 10 4.46 0.81 -0.36
C PHE A 10 3.00 0.36 -0.23
N SER A 11 2.69 -0.29 0.90
CA SER A 11 1.33 -0.64 1.30
C SER A 11 1.13 -0.35 2.78
N GLY A 12 0.07 0.36 3.12
CA GLY A 12 -0.31 0.72 4.48
C GLY A 12 -1.82 0.89 4.62
N VAL A 13 -2.31 0.94 5.86
CA VAL A 13 -3.74 1.05 6.15
C VAL A 13 -4.14 2.53 6.28
N LEU A 14 -5.05 3.00 5.43
CA LEU A 14 -5.48 4.42 5.39
C LEU A 14 -6.79 4.67 6.16
N GLY A 15 -6.95 4.02 7.31
CA GLY A 15 -8.17 4.04 8.12
C GLY A 15 -9.24 3.06 7.66
N ARG A 16 -10.42 3.11 8.31
CA ARG A 16 -11.56 2.18 8.10
C ARG A 16 -12.74 2.81 7.38
N GLY A 17 -12.67 4.11 7.09
CA GLY A 17 -13.73 4.90 6.48
C GLY A 17 -13.32 5.51 5.15
N ARG A 18 -14.08 6.50 4.71
CA ARG A 18 -13.79 7.24 3.47
C ARG A 18 -12.38 7.87 3.55
N ILE A 19 -11.53 7.54 2.58
CA ILE A 19 -10.19 8.13 2.49
C ILE A 19 -10.31 9.63 2.23
N ARG A 20 -9.74 10.45 3.13
CA ARG A 20 -9.62 11.90 3.00
C ARG A 20 -8.22 12.25 2.48
N THR A 21 -8.09 13.40 1.80
CA THR A 21 -6.81 13.84 1.24
C THR A 21 -5.74 14.11 2.31
N THR A 22 -6.13 14.54 3.51
CA THR A 22 -5.22 14.73 4.66
C THR A 22 -4.59 13.42 5.12
N LYS A 23 -5.39 12.36 5.27
CA LYS A 23 -4.90 11.02 5.63
C LYS A 23 -4.02 10.42 4.54
N LEU A 24 -4.30 10.76 3.29
CA LEU A 24 -3.44 10.39 2.18
C LEU A 24 -2.09 11.12 2.30
N ASP A 25 -2.08 12.42 2.57
CA ASP A 25 -0.83 13.17 2.75
C ASP A 25 0.02 12.67 3.92
N GLU A 26 -0.60 12.38 5.07
CA GLU A 26 0.09 11.81 6.23
C GLU A 26 0.81 10.49 5.89
N ALA A 27 0.20 9.67 5.03
CA ALA A 27 0.69 8.33 4.76
C ALA A 27 1.69 8.23 3.60
N ILE A 28 1.54 9.06 2.57
CA ILE A 28 2.36 8.98 1.35
C ILE A 28 3.06 10.29 1.00
N GLY A 29 2.73 11.41 1.63
CA GLY A 29 3.27 12.72 1.29
C GLY A 29 4.79 12.80 1.42
N SER A 30 5.38 12.17 2.44
CA SER A 30 6.83 12.09 2.63
C SER A 30 7.55 11.20 1.60
N HIS A 31 6.80 10.36 0.87
CA HIS A 31 7.31 9.49 -0.17
C HIS A 31 7.15 10.11 -1.58
N LEU A 32 6.52 11.28 -1.69
CA LEU A 32 6.26 11.97 -2.95
C LEU A 32 7.09 13.27 -3.05
N SER A 33 7.78 13.43 -4.16
CA SER A 33 8.37 14.68 -4.63
C SER A 33 7.45 15.36 -5.66
N ASN A 34 7.60 16.67 -5.84
CA ASN A 34 6.84 17.45 -6.83
C ASN A 34 7.04 16.98 -8.29
N SER A 35 8.10 16.22 -8.55
CA SER A 35 8.40 15.60 -9.85
C SER A 35 7.72 14.24 -10.06
N ASN A 36 7.00 13.71 -9.06
CA ASN A 36 6.32 12.43 -9.20
C ASN A 36 5.02 12.55 -9.99
N VAL A 37 4.79 11.55 -10.84
CA VAL A 37 3.53 11.35 -11.55
C VAL A 37 2.70 10.34 -10.77
N LEU A 38 1.47 10.70 -10.41
CA LEU A 38 0.54 9.82 -9.71
C LEU A 38 -0.26 9.00 -10.73
N TYR A 39 -0.25 7.68 -10.54
CA TYR A 39 -1.06 6.73 -11.30
C TYR A 39 -2.03 6.05 -10.34
N THR A 40 -3.33 6.20 -10.56
CA THR A 40 -4.33 5.63 -9.66
C THR A 40 -5.46 4.96 -10.41
N ASP A 41 -6.11 4.02 -9.72
CA ASP A 41 -7.43 3.57 -10.11
C ASP A 41 -8.43 4.73 -9.97
N SER A 42 -9.65 4.53 -10.46
CA SER A 42 -10.64 5.60 -10.63
C SER A 42 -11.24 6.16 -9.33
N TRP A 43 -10.54 6.09 -8.20
CA TRP A 43 -11.04 6.62 -6.93
C TRP A 43 -10.82 8.13 -6.78
N ARG A 44 -11.92 8.85 -6.53
CA ARG A 44 -11.98 10.33 -6.42
C ARG A 44 -10.99 10.97 -5.43
N ALA A 45 -10.65 10.29 -4.32
CA ALA A 45 -9.77 10.86 -3.30
C ALA A 45 -8.37 11.17 -3.84
N PHE A 46 -7.86 10.32 -4.73
CA PHE A 46 -6.56 10.53 -5.37
C PHE A 46 -6.56 11.67 -6.38
N SER A 47 -7.66 11.86 -7.12
CA SER A 47 -7.80 13.01 -8.02
C SER A 47 -7.80 14.34 -7.25
N SER A 48 -8.56 14.42 -6.15
CA SER A 48 -8.55 15.61 -5.29
C SER A 48 -7.17 15.87 -4.67
N TYR A 49 -6.47 14.83 -4.27
CA TYR A 49 -5.12 14.94 -3.70
C TYR A 49 -4.09 15.41 -4.73
N ALA A 50 -4.08 14.82 -5.93
CA ALA A 50 -3.15 15.23 -6.98
C ALA A 50 -3.36 16.68 -7.41
N ASN A 51 -4.63 17.12 -7.51
CA ASN A 51 -4.96 18.51 -7.77
C ASN A 51 -4.47 19.45 -6.65
N GLN A 52 -4.60 19.05 -5.38
CA GLN A 52 -4.08 19.84 -4.24
C GLN A 52 -2.55 19.95 -4.25
N LYS A 53 -1.83 18.92 -4.70
CA LYS A 53 -0.36 18.90 -4.74
C LYS A 53 0.24 19.41 -6.05
N GLY A 54 -0.59 19.73 -7.05
CA GLY A 54 -0.13 20.15 -8.38
C GLY A 54 0.63 19.06 -9.14
N SER A 55 0.45 17.79 -8.78
CA SER A 55 1.17 16.66 -9.40
C SER A 55 0.44 16.16 -10.64
N ALA A 56 1.18 15.76 -11.67
CA ALA A 56 0.60 15.12 -12.85
C ALA A 56 -0.14 13.82 -12.44
N HIS A 57 -1.42 13.69 -12.83
CA HIS A 57 -2.27 12.57 -12.45
C HIS A 57 -2.85 11.84 -13.66
N TYR A 58 -2.60 10.54 -13.75
CA TYR A 58 -3.21 9.66 -14.74
C TYR A 58 -4.20 8.73 -14.06
N ARG A 59 -5.46 8.83 -14.47
CA ARG A 59 -6.56 7.99 -13.99
C ARG A 59 -6.84 6.89 -14.99
N PHE A 60 -6.76 5.63 -14.55
CA PHE A 60 -7.25 4.50 -15.34
C PHE A 60 -8.72 4.24 -15.02
N LYS A 61 -9.57 4.24 -16.05
CA LYS A 61 -10.97 3.80 -15.93
C LYS A 61 -11.00 2.28 -16.05
N SER A 62 -11.73 1.62 -15.16
CA SER A 62 -11.90 0.15 -15.17
C SER A 62 -12.72 -0.36 -16.36
N ASP A 63 -13.46 0.54 -17.03
CA ASP A 63 -14.42 0.28 -18.11
C ASP A 63 -13.77 0.36 -19.51
N GLY A 64 -12.64 1.04 -19.65
CA GLY A 64 -11.96 1.15 -20.94
C GLY A 64 -10.87 0.10 -21.06
N ASN A 65 -10.84 -0.64 -22.17
CA ASN A 65 -9.75 -1.52 -22.65
C ASN A 65 -8.34 -0.87 -22.71
N GLN A 66 -8.15 0.32 -22.14
CA GLN A 66 -6.87 1.03 -22.03
C GLN A 66 -6.26 0.80 -20.64
N HIS A 67 -5.70 -0.39 -20.43
CA HIS A 67 -4.86 -0.71 -19.27
C HIS A 67 -3.40 -0.26 -19.44
N VAL A 68 -3.09 0.47 -20.52
CA VAL A 68 -1.73 0.90 -20.88
C VAL A 68 -1.76 2.34 -21.36
N LYS A 69 -1.03 3.22 -20.66
CA LYS A 69 -0.61 4.54 -21.15
C LYS A 69 0.86 4.74 -20.75
N GLY A 70 1.77 4.47 -21.68
CA GLY A 70 3.21 4.68 -21.50
C GLY A 70 3.91 3.62 -20.64
N VAL A 71 4.98 4.03 -19.94
CA VAL A 71 6.01 3.17 -19.29
C VAL A 71 5.56 2.57 -17.95
N TYR A 72 4.40 2.96 -17.40
CA TYR A 72 3.97 2.56 -16.05
C TYR A 72 2.62 1.85 -16.04
N HIS A 73 2.69 0.55 -15.74
CA HIS A 73 1.59 -0.40 -15.83
C HIS A 73 0.74 -0.44 -14.56
N ILE A 74 -0.54 -0.07 -14.65
CA ILE A 74 -1.56 -0.44 -13.65
C ILE A 74 -1.58 -1.96 -13.41
N GLN A 75 -1.11 -2.76 -14.37
CA GLN A 75 -0.96 -4.20 -14.23
C GLN A 75 -0.01 -4.60 -13.08
N LYS A 76 1.04 -3.82 -12.78
CA LYS A 76 1.93 -4.13 -11.63
C LYS A 76 1.19 -3.95 -10.30
N VAL A 77 0.37 -2.89 -10.20
CA VAL A 77 -0.51 -2.64 -9.05
C VAL A 77 -1.58 -3.74 -8.95
N ASN A 78 -2.27 -4.07 -10.05
CA ASN A 78 -3.28 -5.13 -10.09
C ASN A 78 -2.69 -6.50 -9.73
N SER A 79 -1.50 -6.81 -10.25
CA SER A 79 -0.78 -8.05 -9.92
C SER A 79 -0.44 -8.11 -8.43
N TYR A 80 0.06 -7.02 -7.85
CA TYR A 80 0.31 -6.93 -6.41
C TYR A 80 -0.98 -7.15 -5.60
N HIS A 81 -2.08 -6.49 -5.96
CA HIS A 81 -3.38 -6.69 -5.32
C HIS A 81 -3.87 -8.13 -5.42
N SER A 82 -3.70 -8.77 -6.58
CA SER A 82 -4.06 -10.18 -6.78
C SER A 82 -3.23 -11.11 -5.89
N ARG A 83 -1.92 -10.89 -5.79
CA ARG A 83 -1.04 -11.67 -4.92
C ARG A 83 -1.39 -11.49 -3.45
N LEU A 84 -1.65 -10.24 -3.03
CA LEU A 84 -2.08 -9.93 -1.67
C LEU A 84 -3.41 -10.62 -1.33
N LYS A 85 -4.42 -10.53 -2.21
CA LYS A 85 -5.71 -11.18 -2.00
C LYS A 85 -5.55 -12.69 -1.82
N ARG A 86 -4.87 -13.36 -2.77
CA ARG A 86 -4.60 -14.80 -2.69
C ARG A 86 -3.85 -15.19 -1.42
N TRP A 87 -2.94 -14.33 -0.96
CA TRP A 87 -2.20 -14.54 0.27
C TRP A 87 -3.10 -14.44 1.51
N MET A 88 -4.02 -13.47 1.51
CA MET A 88 -4.99 -13.24 2.58
C MET A 88 -6.05 -14.35 2.67
N ASP A 89 -6.44 -14.95 1.53
CA ASP A 89 -7.45 -16.01 1.47
C ASP A 89 -7.09 -17.26 2.29
N ARG A 90 -5.82 -17.42 2.70
CA ARG A 90 -5.36 -18.51 3.55
C ARG A 90 -5.73 -18.35 5.03
N PHE A 91 -6.20 -17.18 5.44
CA PHE A 91 -6.60 -16.91 6.83
C PHE A 91 -8.13 -16.98 6.95
N ASN A 92 -8.64 -17.70 7.96
CA ASN A 92 -10.08 -17.82 8.25
C ASN A 92 -10.68 -16.57 8.93
N GLY A 93 -10.08 -15.41 8.68
CA GLY A 93 -10.39 -14.15 9.37
C GLY A 93 -9.13 -13.35 9.65
N VAL A 94 -9.17 -12.07 9.29
CA VAL A 94 -8.07 -11.13 9.50
C VAL A 94 -8.54 -10.08 10.49
N ALA A 95 -7.92 -10.05 11.66
CA ALA A 95 -8.21 -9.02 12.64
C ALA A 95 -7.68 -7.67 12.13
N THR A 96 -8.59 -6.73 11.84
CA THR A 96 -8.24 -5.39 11.32
C THR A 96 -7.24 -4.65 12.20
N LYS A 97 -7.19 -4.93 13.51
CA LYS A 97 -6.20 -4.37 14.46
C LYS A 97 -4.75 -4.78 14.14
N TYR A 98 -4.54 -5.86 13.40
CA TYR A 98 -3.22 -6.35 13.04
C TYR A 98 -2.94 -6.23 11.53
N LEU A 99 -3.83 -5.59 10.76
CA LEU A 99 -3.73 -5.53 9.30
C LEU A 99 -2.39 -4.98 8.82
N GLU A 100 -1.79 -4.01 9.51
CA GLU A 100 -0.45 -3.52 9.20
C GLU A 100 0.64 -4.60 9.34
N HIS A 101 0.52 -5.48 10.33
CA HIS A 101 1.44 -6.60 10.52
C HIS A 101 1.29 -7.63 9.39
N TYR A 102 0.05 -7.91 8.97
CA TYR A 102 -0.21 -8.76 7.81
C TYR A 102 0.40 -8.18 6.54
N LEU A 103 0.25 -6.87 6.30
CA LEU A 103 0.84 -6.20 5.14
C LEU A 103 2.38 -6.21 5.18
N ALA A 104 2.99 -5.98 6.35
CA ALA A 104 4.43 -6.06 6.52
C ALA A 104 4.95 -7.49 6.23
N TRP A 105 4.26 -8.51 6.76
CA TRP A 105 4.59 -9.90 6.51
C TRP A 105 4.45 -10.27 5.03
N PHE A 106 3.36 -9.86 4.39
CA PHE A 106 3.16 -10.05 2.96
C PHE A 106 4.28 -9.40 2.14
N ARG A 107 4.63 -8.14 2.42
CA ARG A 107 5.72 -7.44 1.70
C ARG A 107 7.05 -8.16 1.83
N TYR A 108 7.35 -8.69 3.02
CA TYR A 108 8.57 -9.47 3.23
C TYR A 108 8.56 -10.71 2.33
N LEU A 109 7.48 -11.48 2.34
CA LEU A 109 7.36 -12.69 1.53
C LEU A 109 7.39 -12.40 0.02
N ASP A 110 6.67 -11.36 -0.43
CA ASP A 110 6.62 -10.92 -1.83
C ASP A 110 8.01 -10.48 -2.31
N SER A 111 8.78 -9.79 -1.46
CA SER A 111 10.17 -9.35 -1.77
C SER A 111 11.18 -10.50 -1.87
N LYS A 112 10.83 -11.67 -1.34
CA LYS A 112 11.63 -12.90 -1.35
C LYS A 112 11.05 -13.96 -2.28
N GLU A 113 10.08 -13.59 -3.13
CA GLU A 113 9.40 -14.50 -4.06
C GLU A 113 8.87 -15.78 -3.39
N TYR A 114 8.49 -15.68 -2.10
CA TYR A 114 8.04 -16.81 -1.28
C TYR A 114 9.08 -17.94 -1.09
N GLU A 115 10.37 -17.65 -1.30
CA GLU A 115 11.45 -18.60 -1.11
C GLU A 115 11.57 -19.07 0.35
N ASN A 116 11.44 -20.38 0.55
CA ASN A 116 11.41 -21.01 1.86
C ASN A 116 12.80 -21.43 2.37
N THR A 117 13.79 -20.54 2.29
CA THR A 117 15.16 -20.83 2.76
C THR A 117 15.30 -20.61 4.27
N THR A 118 16.21 -21.35 4.91
CA THR A 118 16.56 -21.13 6.33
C THR A 118 17.04 -19.71 6.60
N SER A 119 17.77 -19.11 5.63
CA SER A 119 18.21 -17.71 5.69
C SER A 119 17.03 -16.74 5.71
N ASN A 120 16.05 -16.91 4.82
CA ASN A 120 14.85 -16.07 4.78
C ASN A 120 14.04 -16.19 6.07
N LYS A 121 13.88 -17.40 6.63
CA LYS A 121 13.20 -17.56 7.93
C LYS A 121 13.90 -16.81 9.07
N LYS A 122 15.23 -16.92 9.15
CA LYS A 122 16.03 -16.20 10.16
C LYS A 122 15.92 -14.69 9.97
N ASN A 123 16.05 -14.21 8.74
CA ASN A 123 15.92 -12.80 8.42
C ASN A 123 14.52 -12.25 8.76
N MET A 124 13.47 -13.02 8.50
CA MET A 124 12.09 -12.65 8.87
C MET A 124 11.96 -12.44 10.39
N LEU A 125 12.48 -13.39 11.18
CA LEU A 125 12.45 -13.30 12.64
C LEU A 125 13.20 -12.08 13.15
N VAL A 126 14.44 -11.88 12.68
CA VAL A 126 15.26 -10.70 13.05
C VAL A 126 14.55 -9.41 12.67
N THR A 127 14.05 -9.32 11.44
CA THR A 127 13.33 -8.15 10.92
C THR A 127 12.10 -7.82 11.75
N SER A 128 11.34 -8.84 12.18
CA SER A 128 10.14 -8.62 13.01
C SER A 128 10.46 -8.00 14.38
N CYS A 129 11.63 -8.32 14.95
CA CYS A 129 12.08 -7.79 16.24
C CYS A 129 12.71 -6.38 16.13
N LEU A 130 13.16 -5.97 14.94
CA LEU A 130 13.78 -4.66 14.72
C LEU A 130 12.75 -3.53 14.62
N PHE A 131 11.48 -3.83 14.34
CA PHE A 131 10.43 -2.82 14.27
C PHE A 131 9.79 -2.59 15.64
N SER A 132 10.12 -1.46 16.27
CA SER A 132 9.35 -0.94 17.40
C SER A 132 7.93 -0.62 16.93
N VAL A 133 6.92 -1.24 17.56
CA VAL A 133 5.51 -0.90 17.35
C VAL A 133 5.27 0.49 17.96
N LYS A 134 5.49 1.55 17.16
CA LYS A 134 5.37 2.95 17.61
C LYS A 134 3.92 3.37 17.86
N GLU A 135 2.95 2.69 17.27
CA GLU A 135 1.53 2.93 17.49
C GLU A 135 0.93 1.82 18.36
N THR A 136 0.76 2.10 19.65
CA THR A 136 0.02 1.22 20.56
C THR A 136 -1.44 1.10 20.10
N ASN A 137 -2.05 -0.08 20.22
CA ASN A 137 -3.47 -0.34 19.91
C ASN A 137 -4.45 0.71 20.45
N ALA A 138 -4.12 1.38 21.57
CA ALA A 138 -4.91 2.45 22.17
C ALA A 138 -5.01 3.71 21.29
N ARG A 139 -4.00 3.98 20.45
CA ARG A 139 -3.95 5.12 19.53
C ARG A 139 -4.83 4.86 18.29
N LEU A 140 -4.71 3.68 17.68
CA LEU A 140 -5.55 3.23 16.55
C LEU A 140 -7.05 3.15 16.90
N ARG A 141 -7.40 2.81 18.14
CA ARG A 141 -8.80 2.81 18.60
C ARG A 141 -9.36 4.22 18.74
N ARG A 142 -8.61 5.16 19.31
CA ARG A 142 -9.07 6.55 19.49
C ARG A 142 -9.31 7.24 18.15
N MET A 143 -8.52 6.94 17.11
CA MET A 143 -8.71 7.49 15.77
C MET A 143 -9.95 6.95 15.03
N ALA A 144 -10.59 5.88 15.51
CA ALA A 144 -11.79 5.32 14.90
C ALA A 144 -13.10 6.00 15.39
N TYR A 145 -13.01 6.92 16.36
CA TYR A 145 -14.14 7.61 16.97
C TYR A 145 -14.17 9.13 16.70
N PHE A 146 -13.32 9.64 15.79
CA PHE A 146 -13.30 11.05 15.38
C PHE A 146 -13.26 11.20 13.85
#